data_AF-C2CHL4-F1
#
_entry.id   AF-C2CHL4-F1
#
_cell.length_a   1.000
_cell.length_b   1.000
_cell.length_c   1.000
_cell.angle_alpha   90.00
_cell.angle_beta   90.00
_cell.angle_gamma   90.00
#
_symmetry.space_group_name_H-M   'P 1'
#
loop_
_entity.id
_entity.type
_entity.pdbx_description
1 polymer ?
#
loop_
_entity_poly.entity_id
_entity_poly.type
_entity_poly.pdbx_seq_one_letter_code
_entity_poly.pdbx_strand_id
1 'polypeptide(L)'
;MIMISTYELNKAKQAQRYRNRQSNGFGKNFEKFVAMGCDFYREKGIADISKVDEPFRVVRLLKDGRFEGRFTRKANPDFEGTIRGGRSICFECKYTSKDRILQSVITKRQAEVLDRKLELGGLVGVCCGIRDRYFYVPWKVWSDMEAIWGKKSVSADDLREYEVPFRHGILFLDSRYRFRKLEV
;
A
#
# COMPACT_ATOMS: atom_id res chain seq x y z
N MET A 1 1.50 37.82 24.51
CA MET A 1 2.37 36.80 23.88
C MET A 1 2.25 35.52 24.70
N ILE A 2 1.46 34.54 24.24
CA ILE A 2 1.20 33.31 25.01
C ILE A 2 2.46 32.42 24.89
N MET A 3 3.29 32.44 25.93
CA MET A 3 4.41 31.54 26.09
C MET A 3 3.86 30.13 26.37
N ILE A 4 3.71 29.31 25.34
CA ILE A 4 3.45 27.88 25.53
C ILE A 4 4.65 27.32 26.29
N SER A 5 4.43 26.85 27.52
CA SER A 5 5.47 26.27 28.37
C SER A 5 6.17 25.13 27.63
N THR A 6 7.51 25.09 27.74
CA THR A 6 8.36 24.01 27.21
C THR A 6 7.90 22.62 27.64
N TYR A 7 7.21 22.53 28.78
CA TYR A 7 6.57 21.31 29.28
C TYR A 7 5.43 20.80 28.37
N GLU A 8 4.50 21.68 27.99
CA GLU A 8 3.36 21.33 27.12
C GLU A 8 3.82 20.95 25.71
N LEU A 9 4.83 21.65 25.18
CA LEU A 9 5.47 21.31 23.91
C LEU A 9 6.12 19.91 23.95
N ASN A 10 6.80 19.56 25.05
CA ASN A 10 7.42 18.26 25.20
C ASN A 10 6.39 17.13 25.36
N LYS A 11 5.31 17.37 26.10
CA LYS A 11 4.19 16.43 26.26
C LYS A 11 3.49 16.15 24.93
N ALA A 12 3.20 17.18 24.13
CA ALA A 12 2.63 17.04 22.80
C ALA A 12 3.56 16.26 21.84
N LYS A 13 4.87 16.52 21.87
CA LYS A 13 5.88 15.78 21.08
C LYS A 13 5.95 14.30 21.49
N GLN A 14 5.89 13.98 22.78
CA GLN A 14 5.88 12.59 23.27
C GLN A 14 4.60 11.86 22.84
N ALA A 15 3.43 12.49 22.99
CA ALA A 15 2.16 11.94 22.51
C ALA A 15 2.18 11.69 20.99
N GLN A 16 2.78 12.61 20.20
CA GLN A 16 2.96 12.43 18.76
C GLN A 16 3.87 11.23 18.44
N ARG A 17 5.01 11.10 19.14
CA ARG A 17 5.93 9.96 18.96
C ARG A 17 5.27 8.63 19.29
N TYR A 18 4.48 8.57 20.36
CA TYR A 18 3.72 7.38 20.74
C TYR A 18 2.68 7.01 19.69
N ARG A 19 1.90 7.98 19.19
CA ARG A 19 0.95 7.78 18.08
C ARG A 19 1.64 7.29 16.81
N ASN A 20 2.79 7.86 16.45
CA ASN A 20 3.56 7.42 15.29
C ASN A 20 4.06 5.97 15.47
N ARG A 21 4.55 5.59 16.66
CA ARG A 21 4.98 4.20 16.94
C ARG A 21 3.83 3.21 16.80
N GLN A 22 2.65 3.52 17.34
CA GLN A 22 1.48 2.68 17.18
C GLN A 22 1.07 2.56 15.71
N SER A 23 0.97 3.70 14.99
CA SER A 23 0.67 3.72 13.56
C SER A 23 1.65 2.89 12.75
N ASN A 24 2.95 2.94 13.08
CA ASN A 24 3.97 2.12 12.44
C ASN A 24 3.80 0.63 12.76
N GLY A 25 3.38 0.28 13.98
CA GLY A 25 3.05 -1.10 14.35
C GLY A 25 1.89 -1.66 13.53
N PHE A 26 0.81 -0.88 13.40
CA PHE A 26 -0.33 -1.25 12.56
C PHE A 26 0.05 -1.34 11.07
N GLY A 27 0.82 -0.39 10.55
CA GLY A 27 1.33 -0.44 9.17
C GLY A 27 2.17 -1.68 8.89
N LYS A 28 3.08 -2.05 9.82
CA LYS A 28 3.85 -3.29 9.71
C LYS A 28 2.98 -4.55 9.73
N ASN A 29 1.93 -4.56 10.55
CA ASN A 29 1.00 -5.68 10.58
C ASN A 29 0.18 -5.75 9.29
N PHE A 30 -0.24 -4.61 8.75
CA PHE A 30 -0.94 -4.53 7.47
C PHE A 30 -0.10 -5.13 6.33
N GLU A 31 1.16 -4.72 6.17
CA GLU A 31 2.04 -5.29 5.15
C GLU A 31 2.22 -6.81 5.30
N LYS A 32 2.37 -7.31 6.54
CA LYS A 32 2.42 -8.75 6.81
C LYS A 32 1.15 -9.46 6.36
N PHE A 33 -0.02 -8.86 6.59
CA PHE A 33 -1.30 -9.43 6.18
C PHE A 33 -1.47 -9.48 4.66
N VAL A 34 -0.93 -8.49 3.94
CA VAL A 34 -0.87 -8.53 2.47
C VAL A 34 0.05 -9.67 2.01
N ALA A 35 1.23 -9.81 2.61
CA ALA A 35 2.16 -10.88 2.29
C ALA A 35 1.55 -12.27 2.53
N MET A 36 0.81 -12.47 3.64
CA MET A 36 0.06 -13.71 3.89
C MET A 36 -0.99 -13.98 2.80
N GLY A 37 -1.62 -12.94 2.26
CA GLY A 37 -2.50 -13.06 1.10
C GLY A 37 -1.76 -13.53 -0.15
N CYS A 38 -0.57 -12.98 -0.41
CA CYS A 38 0.31 -13.44 -1.50
C CYS A 38 0.69 -14.91 -1.34
N ASP A 39 1.07 -15.34 -0.13
CA ASP A 39 1.43 -16.73 0.16
C ASP A 39 0.26 -17.68 -0.09
N PHE A 40 -0.95 -17.30 0.37
CA PHE A 40 -2.17 -18.04 0.08
C PHE A 40 -2.41 -18.19 -1.44
N TYR A 41 -2.23 -17.12 -2.23
CA TYR A 41 -2.39 -17.22 -3.68
C TYR A 41 -1.35 -18.12 -4.34
N ARG A 42 -0.11 -18.11 -3.84
CA ARG A 42 0.97 -18.97 -4.32
C ARG A 42 0.66 -20.43 -4.06
N GLU A 43 0.26 -20.78 -2.84
CA GLU A 43 -0.12 -22.13 -2.43
C GLU A 43 -1.30 -22.69 -3.25
N LYS A 44 -2.24 -21.82 -3.67
CA LYS A 44 -3.38 -22.20 -4.52
C LYS A 44 -3.09 -22.12 -6.03
N GLY A 45 -1.88 -21.72 -6.43
CA GLY A 45 -1.52 -21.49 -7.83
C GLY A 45 -2.38 -20.41 -8.51
N ILE A 46 -2.88 -19.43 -7.76
CA ILE A 46 -3.70 -18.31 -8.26
C ILE A 46 -2.82 -17.17 -8.76
N ALA A 47 -1.72 -16.90 -8.06
CA ALA A 47 -0.75 -15.87 -8.40
C ALA A 47 0.59 -16.13 -7.71
N ASP A 48 1.67 -15.59 -8.26
CA ASP A 48 2.96 -15.47 -7.59
C ASP A 48 3.32 -13.98 -7.51
N ILE A 49 3.30 -13.43 -6.29
CA ILE A 49 3.40 -12.00 -6.01
C ILE A 49 4.38 -11.81 -4.85
N SER A 50 5.32 -10.88 -5.04
CA SER A 50 6.39 -10.63 -4.08
C SER A 50 6.49 -9.15 -3.76
N LYS A 51 7.04 -8.85 -2.58
CA LYS A 51 7.41 -7.48 -2.23
C LYS A 51 8.55 -7.02 -3.12
N VAL A 52 8.50 -5.78 -3.60
CA VAL A 52 9.58 -5.18 -4.37
C VAL A 52 10.64 -4.69 -3.40
N ASP A 53 11.84 -5.25 -3.51
CA ASP A 53 12.99 -4.80 -2.74
C ASP A 53 13.48 -3.43 -3.19
N GLU A 54 13.87 -2.58 -2.24
CA GLU A 54 14.44 -1.27 -2.55
C GLU A 54 15.84 -1.44 -3.16
N PRO A 55 16.10 -0.87 -4.35
CA PRO A 55 17.41 -1.01 -4.99
C PRO A 55 18.47 -0.25 -4.20
N PHE A 56 19.45 -0.98 -3.70
CA PHE A 56 20.62 -0.43 -3.02
C PHE A 56 21.90 -0.66 -3.84
N ARG A 57 22.90 0.17 -3.57
CA ARG A 57 24.26 0.00 -4.07
C ARG A 57 25.15 -0.29 -2.88
N VAL A 58 25.91 -1.37 -2.98
CA VAL A 58 27.01 -1.66 -2.06
C VAL A 58 28.13 -0.65 -2.29
N VAL A 59 28.51 0.07 -1.24
CA VAL A 59 29.62 1.02 -1.22
C VAL A 59 30.91 0.32 -0.79
N ARG A 60 30.80 -0.64 0.14
CA ARG A 60 31.94 -1.37 0.71
C ARG A 60 31.51 -2.74 1.24
N LEU A 61 32.30 -3.77 0.97
CA LEU A 61 32.14 -5.10 1.57
C LEU A 61 32.86 -5.16 2.93
N LEU A 62 32.26 -5.85 3.89
CA LEU A 62 32.79 -6.11 5.22
C LEU A 62 33.00 -7.63 5.41
N LYS A 63 33.56 -8.05 6.56
CA LYS A 63 33.70 -9.47 6.91
C LYS A 63 32.33 -10.12 7.17
N ASP A 64 32.26 -11.43 6.95
CA ASP A 64 31.10 -12.29 7.28
C ASP A 64 29.83 -11.96 6.48
N GLY A 65 29.97 -11.63 5.19
CA GLY A 65 28.83 -11.36 4.30
C GLY A 65 28.11 -10.04 4.57
N ARG A 66 28.66 -9.17 5.43
CA ARG A 66 28.12 -7.84 5.71
C ARG A 66 28.61 -6.84 4.67
N PHE A 67 27.83 -5.77 4.46
CA PHE A 67 28.22 -4.68 3.58
C PHE A 67 27.68 -3.34 4.09
N GLU A 68 28.34 -2.27 3.65
CA GLU A 68 27.80 -0.92 3.75
C GLU A 68 27.26 -0.52 2.38
N GLY A 69 26.05 0.02 2.36
CA GLY A 69 25.38 0.40 1.13
C GLY A 69 24.61 1.71 1.27
N ARG A 70 24.21 2.25 0.12
CA ARG A 70 23.27 3.37 0.03
C ARG A 70 22.09 2.98 -0.85
N PHE A 71 20.88 3.35 -0.44
CA PHE A 71 19.72 3.26 -1.32
C PHE A 71 19.93 4.16 -2.53
N THR A 72 19.69 3.64 -3.72
CA THR A 72 20.00 4.34 -4.98
C THR A 72 18.80 5.04 -5.58
N ARG A 73 17.61 4.47 -5.36
CA ARG A 73 16.31 5.01 -5.76
C ARG A 73 15.28 4.50 -4.76
N LYS A 74 14.26 5.31 -4.48
CA LYS A 74 13.00 4.82 -3.92
C LYS A 74 11.86 5.17 -4.86
N ALA A 75 10.71 4.53 -4.63
CA ALA A 75 9.43 4.63 -5.31
C ALA A 75 9.24 3.69 -6.51
N ASN A 76 9.30 2.39 -6.22
CA ASN A 76 8.43 1.44 -6.91
C ASN A 76 7.21 1.16 -6.02
N PRO A 77 6.11 0.66 -6.59
CA PRO A 77 5.01 0.10 -5.81
C PRO A 77 5.49 -1.06 -4.95
N ASP A 78 4.87 -1.25 -3.79
CA ASP A 78 5.31 -2.24 -2.80
C ASP A 78 5.29 -3.69 -3.29
N PHE A 79 4.37 -4.07 -4.18
CA PHE A 79 4.21 -5.45 -4.64
C PHE A 79 4.09 -5.55 -6.16
N GLU A 80 4.69 -6.60 -6.72
CA GLU A 80 4.51 -6.99 -8.12
C GLU A 80 4.54 -8.51 -8.31
N GLY A 81 3.99 -8.98 -9.42
CA GLY A 81 3.97 -10.41 -9.73
C GLY A 81 3.15 -10.76 -10.95
N THR A 82 2.74 -12.02 -11.01
CA THR A 82 1.95 -12.58 -12.11
C THR A 82 0.76 -13.35 -11.56
N ILE A 83 -0.41 -13.16 -12.17
CA ILE A 83 -1.61 -13.93 -11.86
C ILE A 83 -1.79 -15.07 -12.86
N ARG A 84 -2.51 -16.12 -12.48
CA ARG A 84 -2.87 -17.23 -13.38
C ARG A 84 -3.47 -16.67 -14.68
N GLY A 85 -2.97 -17.16 -15.81
CA GLY A 85 -3.28 -16.62 -17.14
C GLY A 85 -2.22 -15.65 -17.68
N GLY A 86 -1.15 -15.36 -16.92
CA GLY A 86 0.04 -14.64 -17.40
C GLY A 86 -0.04 -13.11 -17.33
N ARG A 87 -1.17 -12.55 -16.89
CA ARG A 87 -1.29 -11.11 -16.67
C ARG A 87 -0.43 -10.66 -15.49
N SER A 88 0.28 -9.55 -15.64
CA SER A 88 1.04 -8.96 -14.55
C SER A 88 0.11 -8.28 -13.53
N ILE A 89 0.54 -8.21 -12.28
CA ILE A 89 -0.10 -7.44 -11.21
C ILE A 89 0.95 -6.54 -10.54
N CYS A 90 0.58 -5.30 -10.24
CA CYS A 90 1.44 -4.34 -9.54
C CYS A 90 0.58 -3.43 -8.67
N PHE A 91 0.90 -3.30 -7.38
CA PHE A 91 0.10 -2.47 -6.48
C PHE A 91 0.93 -1.92 -5.31
N GLU A 92 0.41 -0.83 -4.74
CA GLU A 92 0.97 -0.18 -3.56
C GLU A 92 0.16 -0.53 -2.30
N CYS A 93 0.83 -0.56 -1.14
CA CYS A 93 0.20 -0.84 0.14
C CYS A 93 0.15 0.40 1.03
N LYS A 94 -1.04 0.79 1.50
CA LYS A 94 -1.19 1.94 2.40
C LYS A 94 -2.16 1.69 3.54
N TYR A 95 -1.78 2.12 4.73
CA TYR A 95 -2.61 1.96 5.93
C TYR A 95 -2.81 3.29 6.64
N THR A 96 -4.00 3.50 7.19
CA THR A 96 -4.29 4.59 8.12
C THR A 96 -5.14 4.09 9.29
N SER A 97 -4.82 4.53 10.50
CA SER A 97 -5.66 4.33 11.69
C SER A 97 -6.74 5.42 11.84
N LYS A 98 -6.73 6.43 10.96
CA LYS A 98 -7.74 7.49 10.91
C LYS A 98 -8.98 7.04 10.12
N ASP A 99 -10.04 7.83 10.17
CA ASP A 99 -11.28 7.59 9.40
C ASP A 99 -11.10 7.64 7.88
N ARG A 100 -10.04 8.29 7.40
CA ARG A 100 -9.84 8.61 5.99
C ARG A 100 -8.40 8.42 5.58
N ILE A 101 -8.21 8.01 4.33
CA ILE A 101 -6.93 7.95 3.64
C ILE A 101 -6.87 9.04 2.58
N LEU A 102 -5.72 9.71 2.47
CA LEU A 102 -5.49 10.77 1.49
C LEU A 102 -5.03 10.14 0.17
N GLN A 103 -5.43 10.69 -0.96
CA GLN A 103 -4.90 10.29 -2.26
C GLN A 103 -3.36 10.45 -2.32
N SER A 104 -2.85 11.52 -1.70
CA SER A 104 -1.43 11.92 -1.69
C SER A 104 -0.51 11.02 -0.87
N VAL A 105 -1.03 9.98 -0.21
CA VAL A 105 -0.16 8.96 0.41
C VAL A 105 0.64 8.18 -0.64
N ILE A 106 0.15 8.13 -1.88
CA ILE A 106 0.88 7.60 -3.03
C ILE A 106 1.81 8.70 -3.54
N THR A 107 3.11 8.40 -3.57
CA THR A 107 4.10 9.37 -4.07
C THR A 107 3.97 9.53 -5.59
N LYS A 108 4.36 10.69 -6.13
CA LYS A 108 4.36 10.94 -7.58
C LYS A 108 5.06 9.82 -8.37
N ARG A 109 6.19 9.35 -7.88
CA ARG A 109 6.98 8.32 -8.55
C ARG A 109 6.30 6.94 -8.49
N GLN A 110 5.60 6.60 -7.41
CA GLN A 110 4.77 5.40 -7.37
C GLN A 110 3.62 5.50 -8.37
N ALA A 111 2.92 6.64 -8.41
CA ALA A 111 1.85 6.90 -9.37
C ALA A 111 2.33 6.71 -10.82
N GLU A 112 3.47 7.30 -11.20
CA GLU A 112 4.07 7.12 -12.53
C GLU A 112 4.35 5.65 -12.89
N VAL A 113 4.71 4.80 -11.91
CA VAL A 113 4.92 3.36 -12.16
C VAL A 113 3.59 2.66 -12.35
N LEU A 114 2.60 2.96 -11.52
CA LEU A 114 1.25 2.39 -11.61
C LEU A 114 0.58 2.77 -12.94
N ASP A 115 0.70 4.03 -13.38
CA ASP A 115 0.21 4.50 -14.70
C ASP A 115 0.78 3.65 -15.84
N ARG A 116 2.12 3.55 -15.93
CA ARG A 116 2.78 2.77 -17.00
C ARG A 116 2.38 1.30 -16.99
N LYS A 117 2.25 0.69 -15.80
CA LYS A 117 1.85 -0.72 -15.68
C LYS A 117 0.39 -0.92 -16.10
N LEU A 118 -0.48 0.05 -15.82
CA LEU A 118 -1.88 0.03 -16.23
C LEU A 118 -2.01 0.18 -17.76
N GLU A 119 -1.26 1.10 -18.36
CA GLU A 119 -1.19 1.30 -19.82
C GLU A 119 -0.77 0.02 -20.57
N LEU A 120 0.14 -0.77 -19.98
CA LEU A 120 0.58 -2.07 -20.52
C LEU A 120 -0.41 -3.22 -20.25
N GLY A 121 -1.59 -2.94 -19.68
CA GLY A 121 -2.63 -3.93 -19.42
C GLY A 121 -2.45 -4.70 -18.10
N GLY A 122 -1.57 -4.27 -17.20
CA GLY A 122 -1.41 -4.88 -15.88
C GLY A 122 -2.67 -4.76 -15.02
N LEU A 123 -2.85 -5.67 -14.05
CA LEU A 123 -3.78 -5.47 -12.94
C LEU A 123 -3.12 -4.52 -11.94
N VAL A 124 -3.62 -3.28 -11.87
CA VAL A 124 -2.97 -2.22 -11.08
C VAL A 124 -3.93 -1.60 -10.08
N GLY A 125 -3.47 -1.37 -8.85
CA GLY A 125 -4.30 -0.80 -7.80
C GLY A 125 -3.55 -0.40 -6.55
N VAL A 126 -4.33 -0.05 -5.53
CA VAL A 126 -3.87 0.24 -4.17
C VAL A 126 -4.57 -0.73 -3.22
N CYS A 127 -3.78 -1.56 -2.54
CA CYS A 127 -4.26 -2.36 -1.43
C CYS A 127 -4.17 -1.48 -0.18
N CYS A 128 -5.31 -1.09 0.39
CA CYS A 128 -5.30 -0.19 1.55
C CYS A 128 -6.11 -0.71 2.75
N GLY A 129 -5.70 -0.26 3.93
CA GLY A 129 -6.43 -0.45 5.18
C GLY A 129 -6.85 0.89 5.77
N ILE A 130 -8.12 0.99 6.16
CA ILE A 130 -8.65 2.11 6.93
C ILE A 130 -9.22 1.51 8.21
N ARG A 131 -8.51 1.70 9.32
CA ARG A 131 -8.78 1.01 10.60
C ARG A 131 -8.80 -0.51 10.43
N ASP A 132 -9.96 -1.13 10.65
CA ASP A 132 -10.20 -2.57 10.64
C ASP A 132 -10.74 -3.10 9.30
N ARG A 133 -10.90 -2.22 8.30
CA ARG A 133 -11.42 -2.57 6.97
C ARG A 133 -10.33 -2.51 5.91
N TYR A 134 -10.42 -3.42 4.93
CA TYR A 134 -9.40 -3.62 3.91
C TYR A 134 -10.00 -3.54 2.51
N PHE A 135 -9.26 -2.93 1.58
CA PHE A 135 -9.76 -2.62 0.24
C PHE A 135 -8.68 -2.90 -0.80
N TYR A 136 -9.11 -3.30 -1.99
CA TYR A 136 -8.28 -3.28 -3.19
C TYR A 136 -8.92 -2.36 -4.24
N VAL A 137 -8.41 -1.13 -4.31
CA VAL A 137 -8.96 -0.08 -5.17
C VAL A 137 -8.21 -0.08 -6.49
N PRO A 138 -8.87 -0.24 -7.65
CA PRO A 138 -8.22 -0.13 -8.96
C PRO A 138 -7.51 1.21 -9.12
N TRP A 139 -6.38 1.22 -9.82
CA TRP A 139 -5.56 2.42 -9.92
C TRP A 139 -6.31 3.60 -10.55
N LYS A 140 -7.08 3.35 -11.61
CA LYS A 140 -7.94 4.35 -12.26
C LYS A 140 -8.95 5.00 -11.30
N VAL A 141 -9.48 4.21 -10.36
CA VAL A 141 -10.40 4.72 -9.33
C VAL A 141 -9.65 5.55 -8.29
N TRP A 142 -8.46 5.10 -7.89
CA TRP A 142 -7.64 5.83 -6.93
C TRP A 142 -7.10 7.16 -7.50
N SER A 143 -6.68 7.17 -8.77
CA SER A 143 -6.18 8.37 -9.45
C SER A 143 -7.29 9.40 -9.66
N ASP A 144 -8.53 8.95 -9.85
CA ASP A 144 -9.67 9.81 -10.20
C ASP A 144 -10.57 10.14 -9.00
N MET A 145 -10.05 10.05 -7.75
CA MET A 145 -10.84 10.30 -6.53
C MET A 145 -11.60 11.64 -6.54
N GLU A 146 -10.98 12.70 -7.05
CA GLU A 146 -11.58 14.03 -7.14
C GLU A 146 -12.76 14.05 -8.12
N ALA A 147 -12.67 13.33 -9.24
CA ALA A 147 -13.76 13.24 -10.21
C ALA A 147 -14.92 12.35 -9.70
N ILE A 148 -14.60 11.29 -8.97
CA ILE A 148 -15.60 10.30 -8.49
C ILE A 148 -16.34 10.80 -7.25
N TRP A 149 -15.62 11.40 -6.28
CA TRP A 149 -16.19 11.79 -4.99
C TRP A 149 -16.10 13.29 -4.69
N GLY A 150 -15.56 14.12 -5.59
CA GLY A 150 -15.39 15.56 -5.37
C GLY A 150 -14.33 15.88 -4.30
N LYS A 151 -13.45 14.93 -3.94
CA LYS A 151 -12.53 15.05 -2.80
C LYS A 151 -11.27 14.20 -2.97
N LYS A 152 -10.16 14.63 -2.36
CA LYS A 152 -8.85 13.93 -2.39
C LYS A 152 -8.57 13.05 -1.16
N SER A 153 -9.63 12.69 -0.44
CA SER A 153 -9.55 11.75 0.68
C SER A 153 -10.84 10.95 0.80
N VAL A 154 -10.71 9.66 1.04
CA VAL A 154 -11.83 8.72 1.07
C VAL A 154 -11.90 8.02 2.42
N SER A 155 -13.12 7.78 2.89
CA SER A 155 -13.42 6.93 4.05
C SER A 155 -13.55 5.47 3.63
N ALA A 156 -13.68 4.59 4.63
CA ALA A 156 -14.01 3.19 4.40
C ALA A 156 -15.37 3.00 3.68
N ASP A 157 -16.32 3.92 3.89
CA ASP A 157 -17.64 3.86 3.24
C ASP A 157 -17.59 4.32 1.78
N ASP A 158 -16.76 5.32 1.47
CA ASP A 158 -16.50 5.71 0.09
C ASP A 158 -15.94 4.53 -0.73
N LEU A 159 -15.10 3.70 -0.09
CA LEU A 159 -14.44 2.55 -0.72
C LEU A 159 -15.21 1.23 -0.58
N ARG A 160 -16.45 1.23 -0.07
CA ARG A 160 -17.21 0.02 0.28
C ARG A 160 -17.30 -1.01 -0.85
N GLU A 161 -17.38 -0.56 -2.10
CA GLU A 161 -17.47 -1.46 -3.27
C GLU A 161 -16.18 -2.21 -3.59
N TYR A 162 -15.05 -1.77 -3.03
CA TYR A 162 -13.71 -2.32 -3.21
C TYR A 162 -13.23 -3.12 -1.98
N GLU A 163 -14.11 -3.36 -1.02
CA GLU A 163 -13.79 -4.07 0.21
C GLU A 163 -13.44 -5.53 -0.09
N VAL A 164 -12.37 -6.02 0.55
CA VAL A 164 -11.85 -7.37 0.38
C VAL A 164 -11.79 -8.11 1.70
N PRO A 165 -12.02 -9.43 1.70
CA PRO A 165 -12.09 -10.16 2.95
C PRO A 165 -10.70 -10.35 3.57
N PHE A 166 -10.68 -10.36 4.91
CA PHE A 166 -9.55 -10.83 5.69
C PHE A 166 -9.85 -12.26 6.17
N ARG A 167 -8.99 -13.22 5.82
CA ARG A 167 -9.07 -14.61 6.29
C ARG A 167 -7.69 -15.09 6.73
N HIS A 168 -7.00 -15.83 5.85
CA HIS A 168 -5.59 -16.20 6.02
C HIS A 168 -4.64 -15.02 5.82
N GLY A 169 -5.13 -13.95 5.21
CA GLY A 169 -4.48 -12.68 4.97
C GLY A 169 -5.48 -11.74 4.29
N ILE A 170 -5.02 -10.62 3.75
CA ILE A 170 -5.86 -9.73 2.95
C ILE A 170 -6.01 -10.33 1.55
N LEU A 171 -7.23 -10.76 1.21
CA LEU A 171 -7.49 -11.43 -0.06
C LEU A 171 -7.85 -10.43 -1.18
N PHE A 172 -6.86 -9.64 -1.60
CA PHE A 172 -7.04 -8.56 -2.58
C PHE A 172 -7.46 -8.99 -4.01
N LEU A 173 -7.28 -10.25 -4.41
CA LEU A 173 -7.75 -10.81 -5.68
C LEU A 173 -9.17 -11.38 -5.60
N ASP A 174 -9.74 -11.58 -4.41
CA ASP A 174 -11.12 -12.07 -4.25
C ASP A 174 -12.16 -10.99 -4.57
N SER A 175 -11.71 -9.74 -4.72
CA SER A 175 -12.47 -8.64 -5.37
C SER A 175 -12.92 -8.99 -6.81
N ARG A 176 -12.36 -10.04 -7.42
CA ARG A 176 -12.72 -10.56 -8.76
C ARG A 176 -14.15 -11.05 -8.90
N TYR A 177 -14.95 -11.15 -7.85
CA TYR A 177 -16.41 -11.30 -8.01
C TYR A 177 -17.09 -10.04 -8.59
N ARG A 178 -16.36 -8.93 -8.84
CA ARG A 178 -16.91 -7.71 -9.47
C ARG A 178 -16.13 -7.08 -10.63
N PHE A 179 -14.93 -7.54 -10.99
CA PHE A 179 -14.16 -6.95 -12.12
C PHE A 179 -14.71 -7.26 -13.52
N ARG A 180 -15.74 -8.09 -13.63
CA ARG A 180 -16.42 -8.41 -14.89
C ARG A 180 -17.26 -7.26 -15.46
N LYS A 181 -17.38 -6.11 -14.77
CA LYS A 181 -18.16 -4.94 -15.19
C LYS A 181 -17.34 -3.78 -15.79
N LEU A 182 -16.02 -3.92 -15.90
CA LEU A 182 -15.15 -2.87 -16.47
C LEU A 182 -14.43 -3.31 -17.75
N GLU A 183 -14.76 -4.50 -18.27
CA GLU A 183 -14.47 -4.89 -19.64
C GLU A 183 -15.66 -4.50 -20.52
N VAL A 184 -15.73 -3.21 -20.85
CA VAL A 184 -16.47 -2.68 -22.02
C VAL A 184 -15.50 -1.85 -22.82
#